data_AF-A0A925L1J5-F1
#
_entry.id   AF-A0A925L1J5-F1
#
_cell.length_a   1.000
_cell.length_b   1.000
_cell.length_c   1.000
_cell.angle_alpha   90.00
_cell.angle_beta   90.00
_cell.angle_gamma   90.00
#
_symmetry.space_group_name_H-M   'P 1'
#
loop_
_entity.id
_entity.type
_entity.pdbx_description
1 polymer ?
#
loop_
_entity_poly.entity_id
_entity_poly.type
_entity_poly.pdbx_seq_one_letter_code
_entity_poly.pdbx_strand_id
1 'polypeptide(L)'
;MKLPDEEVINRIVRYAERRKVCNFRGAEVSGGAVSTAIAWAANNHLPVKISDARISGNVMVGGGENAEIKLAKCSFSEIYVRNHNIEKLRFLDCSGALISLGGLSAGAVSVDSSELSGFYIDDFRGNSIQLTRSRVEFLGCNGGEISGDFDVMDTAALNVNILGSAIAGNFSIDNVFADQINITDSSIGKNIYYVKSARPTLLRSTVGGWVGIDQDVSLEQSELLTATPVQAQSPLSLAVDHGHFGPASAPESETARLSGMASAHSQVRDSVGGALAEFDGHNRSRVTDLIRNYLTCLGDCAEAVDEVGLGFAAVRLEAQAKHLFEDGMDLLVGEKRAALEELLAVHRHFEGQLSQWKDFCERARKAEISADDAALVAQAAEPLAAGMVKAPEAFAPELAERLRDLGEAAREPGAGQPEVAYGVAQGIANTVNYLGGFVLRVMRKTGKKTTDRLEEELSDEASEKLAKAARLLLRGAAGVLLPLSTMPMFEWIGRLLRFFAEEDGEK
;
A
#
# COMPACT_ATOMS: atom_id res chain seq x y z
N MET A 1 10.92 -23.10 -56.69
CA MET A 1 10.56 -24.44 -57.19
C MET A 1 10.27 -25.29 -55.96
N LYS A 2 9.02 -25.73 -55.75
CA LYS A 2 8.68 -26.59 -54.60
C LYS A 2 9.25 -27.97 -54.86
N LEU A 3 10.15 -28.44 -54.00
CA LEU A 3 10.58 -29.84 -54.02
C LEU A 3 9.45 -30.70 -53.43
N PRO A 4 9.26 -31.94 -53.91
CA PRO A 4 8.33 -32.88 -53.27
C PRO A 4 8.74 -33.12 -51.82
N ASP A 5 7.76 -33.22 -50.92
CA ASP A 5 7.98 -33.38 -49.47
C ASP A 5 8.92 -34.55 -49.15
N GLU A 6 8.81 -35.66 -49.89
CA GLU A 6 9.64 -36.85 -49.72
C GLU A 6 11.13 -36.62 -50.07
N GLU A 7 11.42 -35.81 -51.09
CA GLU A 7 12.81 -35.48 -51.45
C GLU A 7 13.43 -34.51 -50.44
N VAL A 8 12.63 -33.58 -49.93
CA VAL A 8 13.02 -32.65 -48.86
C VAL A 8 13.37 -33.44 -47.59
N ILE A 9 12.47 -34.32 -47.14
CA ILE A 9 12.66 -35.18 -45.97
C ILE A 9 13.93 -36.04 -46.11
N ASN A 10 14.11 -36.70 -47.25
CA ASN A 10 15.29 -37.55 -47.48
C ASN A 10 16.62 -36.77 -47.46
N ARG A 11 16.64 -35.54 -47.97
CA ARG A 11 17.83 -34.67 -47.89
C ARG A 11 18.12 -34.24 -46.44
N ILE A 12 17.08 -33.93 -45.68
CA ILE A 12 17.18 -33.53 -44.28
C ILE A 12 17.74 -34.67 -43.43
N VAL A 13 17.18 -35.88 -43.56
CA VAL A 13 17.63 -37.07 -42.84
C VAL A 13 19.12 -37.33 -43.11
N ARG A 14 19.53 -37.38 -44.38
CA ARG A 14 20.94 -37.60 -44.76
C ARG A 14 21.88 -36.52 -44.25
N TYR A 15 21.44 -35.27 -44.20
CA TYR A 15 22.23 -34.17 -43.66
C TYR A 15 22.35 -34.25 -42.13
N ALA A 16 21.24 -34.55 -41.46
CA ALA A 16 21.16 -34.67 -40.00
C ALA A 16 21.98 -35.85 -39.47
N GLU A 17 21.97 -37.00 -40.16
CA GLU A 17 22.83 -38.14 -39.83
C GLU A 17 24.33 -37.78 -39.82
N ARG A 18 24.75 -36.95 -40.77
CA ARG A 18 26.15 -36.50 -40.91
C ARG A 18 26.54 -35.41 -39.91
N ARG A 19 25.62 -34.50 -39.60
CA ARG A 19 25.91 -33.31 -38.79
C ARG A 19 25.45 -33.41 -37.33
N LYS A 20 24.72 -34.47 -36.98
CA LYS A 20 24.08 -34.68 -35.67
C LYS A 20 23.16 -33.53 -35.26
N VAL A 21 22.60 -32.81 -36.24
CA VAL A 21 21.65 -31.70 -36.05
C VAL A 21 20.70 -31.68 -37.23
N CYS A 22 19.41 -31.54 -36.98
CA CYS A 22 18.40 -31.34 -38.01
C CYS A 22 18.24 -29.83 -38.27
N ASN A 23 18.86 -29.30 -39.33
CA ASN A 23 18.88 -27.86 -39.62
C ASN A 23 18.16 -27.52 -40.93
N PHE A 24 17.16 -26.64 -40.86
CA PHE A 24 16.40 -26.14 -41.99
C PHE A 24 16.70 -24.65 -42.18
N ARG A 25 17.00 -24.27 -43.43
CA ARG A 25 17.20 -22.86 -43.77
C ARG A 25 16.64 -22.49 -45.13
N GLY A 26 15.87 -21.39 -45.20
CA GLY A 26 15.57 -20.71 -46.47
C GLY A 26 14.56 -21.39 -47.39
N ALA A 27 13.72 -22.30 -46.89
CA ALA A 27 12.82 -23.11 -47.71
C ALA A 27 11.35 -22.76 -47.46
N GLU A 28 10.55 -22.82 -48.54
CA GLU A 28 9.09 -22.93 -48.43
C GLU A 28 8.74 -24.42 -48.30
N VAL A 29 8.19 -24.81 -47.16
CA VAL A 29 7.98 -26.23 -46.79
C VAL A 29 6.54 -26.44 -46.31
N SER A 30 5.96 -27.61 -46.55
CA SER A 30 4.66 -27.97 -45.97
C SER A 30 4.81 -28.23 -44.46
N GLY A 31 3.78 -27.90 -43.68
CA GLY A 31 3.75 -28.19 -42.25
C GLY A 31 3.91 -29.68 -41.96
N GLY A 32 3.34 -30.54 -42.82
CA GLY A 32 3.49 -32.00 -42.72
C GLY A 32 4.93 -32.49 -42.88
N ALA A 33 5.70 -31.92 -43.81
CA ALA A 33 7.11 -32.27 -43.98
C ALA A 33 7.97 -31.81 -42.78
N VAL A 34 7.67 -30.61 -42.24
CA VAL A 34 8.32 -30.10 -41.02
C VAL A 34 8.01 -31.01 -39.82
N SER A 35 6.73 -31.37 -39.61
CA SER A 35 6.31 -32.28 -38.55
C SER A 35 6.99 -33.63 -38.63
N THR A 36 7.04 -34.22 -39.82
CA THR A 36 7.67 -35.54 -40.04
C THR A 36 9.15 -35.51 -39.66
N ALA A 37 9.85 -34.45 -40.05
CA ALA A 37 11.27 -34.34 -39.79
C ALA A 37 11.60 -33.94 -38.34
N ILE A 38 10.74 -33.17 -37.67
CA ILE A 38 10.80 -32.94 -36.22
C ILE A 38 10.63 -34.28 -35.47
N ALA A 39 9.61 -35.06 -35.81
CA ALA A 39 9.35 -36.35 -35.19
C ALA A 39 10.51 -37.33 -35.37
N TRP A 40 11.07 -37.39 -36.59
CA TRP A 40 12.25 -38.21 -36.86
C TRP A 40 13.46 -37.76 -36.03
N ALA A 41 13.76 -36.46 -36.00
CA ALA A 41 14.91 -35.94 -35.25
C ALA A 41 14.79 -36.20 -33.75
N ALA A 42 13.59 -36.02 -33.21
CA ALA A 42 13.32 -36.23 -31.80
C ALA A 42 13.42 -37.72 -31.40
N ASN A 43 12.94 -38.64 -32.25
CA ASN A 43 13.14 -40.08 -32.07
C ASN A 43 14.62 -40.51 -32.11
N ASN A 44 15.50 -39.66 -32.65
CA ASN A 44 16.95 -39.89 -32.70
C ASN A 44 17.73 -39.01 -31.71
N HIS A 45 17.04 -38.31 -30.78
CA HIS A 45 17.63 -37.36 -29.83
C HIS A 45 18.53 -36.30 -30.48
N LEU A 46 18.14 -35.83 -31.67
CA LEU A 46 18.87 -34.79 -32.39
C LEU A 46 18.20 -33.42 -32.17
N PRO A 47 18.96 -32.34 -31.92
CA PRO A 47 18.40 -31.01 -31.83
C PRO A 47 17.85 -30.57 -33.19
N VAL A 48 16.71 -29.87 -33.16
CA VAL A 48 16.05 -29.34 -34.36
C VAL A 48 16.18 -27.83 -34.40
N LYS A 49 16.71 -27.32 -35.52
CA LYS A 49 16.80 -25.90 -35.79
C LYS A 49 16.13 -25.60 -37.13
N ILE A 50 15.10 -24.76 -37.12
CA ILE A 50 14.45 -24.26 -38.32
C ILE A 50 14.67 -22.75 -38.35
N SER A 51 15.22 -22.26 -39.46
CA SER A 51 15.55 -20.85 -39.64
C SER A 51 15.10 -20.33 -41.01
N ASP A 52 14.69 -19.07 -41.09
CA ASP A 52 14.39 -18.40 -42.36
C ASP A 52 13.39 -19.18 -43.25
N ALA A 53 12.36 -19.81 -42.67
CA ALA A 53 11.46 -20.74 -43.37
C ALA A 53 10.02 -20.21 -43.47
N ARG A 54 9.36 -20.45 -44.61
CA ARG A 54 7.92 -20.21 -44.78
C ARG A 54 7.20 -21.55 -44.74
N ILE A 55 6.47 -21.79 -43.66
CA ILE A 55 5.81 -23.07 -43.42
C ILE A 55 4.34 -22.92 -43.77
N SER A 56 3.89 -23.71 -44.73
CA SER A 56 2.50 -23.70 -45.19
C SER A 56 1.69 -24.81 -44.50
N GLY A 57 0.63 -24.42 -43.79
CA GLY A 57 -0.22 -25.33 -43.02
C GLY A 57 0.27 -25.57 -41.59
N ASN A 58 -0.41 -26.48 -40.90
CA ASN A 58 -0.21 -26.70 -39.47
C ASN A 58 1.06 -27.52 -39.21
N VAL A 59 1.85 -27.11 -38.21
CA VAL A 59 3.00 -27.88 -37.74
C VAL A 59 2.61 -28.57 -36.44
N MET A 60 2.56 -29.90 -36.49
CA MET A 60 2.53 -30.76 -35.31
C MET A 60 3.96 -31.01 -34.83
N VAL A 61 4.26 -30.64 -33.60
CA VAL A 61 5.52 -30.93 -32.92
C VAL A 61 5.26 -32.04 -31.90
N GLY A 62 5.77 -33.25 -32.18
CA GLY A 62 5.61 -34.42 -31.31
C GLY A 62 6.72 -35.46 -31.54
N GLY A 63 6.98 -36.30 -30.53
CA GLY A 63 8.03 -37.33 -30.50
C GLY A 63 9.28 -36.92 -29.72
N GLY A 64 9.94 -37.90 -29.08
CA GLY A 64 11.26 -37.84 -28.46
C GLY A 64 11.40 -37.21 -27.07
N GLU A 65 12.05 -37.92 -26.14
CA GLU A 65 12.52 -37.36 -24.87
C GLU A 65 13.76 -36.48 -25.11
N ASN A 66 13.84 -35.35 -24.37
CA ASN A 66 15.00 -34.45 -24.34
C ASN A 66 15.31 -33.74 -25.67
N ALA A 67 14.30 -33.42 -26.47
CA ALA A 67 14.50 -32.64 -27.68
C ALA A 67 14.64 -31.14 -27.38
N GLU A 68 15.62 -30.48 -28.00
CA GLU A 68 15.69 -29.01 -28.13
C GLU A 68 15.16 -28.61 -29.51
N ILE A 69 14.13 -27.77 -29.53
CA ILE A 69 13.49 -27.29 -30.76
C ILE A 69 13.62 -25.78 -30.82
N LYS A 70 14.26 -25.30 -31.89
CA LYS A 70 14.47 -23.87 -32.13
C LYS A 70 13.91 -23.46 -33.49
N LEU A 71 12.89 -22.61 -33.46
CA LEU A 71 12.29 -21.96 -34.63
C LEU A 71 12.75 -20.50 -34.65
N ALA A 72 13.37 -20.05 -35.74
CA ALA A 72 13.88 -18.70 -35.87
C ALA A 72 13.45 -18.08 -37.21
N LYS A 73 12.90 -16.86 -37.24
CA LYS A 73 12.53 -16.18 -38.51
C LYS A 73 11.61 -17.04 -39.39
N CYS A 74 10.65 -17.71 -38.74
CA CYS A 74 9.71 -18.61 -39.42
C CYS A 74 8.35 -17.94 -39.54
N SER A 75 7.65 -18.17 -40.65
CA SER A 75 6.23 -17.81 -40.79
C SER A 75 5.35 -19.06 -40.86
N PHE A 76 4.28 -19.11 -40.07
CA PHE A 76 3.35 -20.23 -39.98
C PHE A 76 1.91 -19.78 -39.77
N SER A 77 0.93 -20.55 -40.23
CA SER A 77 -0.48 -20.29 -39.89
C SER A 77 -0.75 -20.68 -38.43
N GLU A 78 -0.35 -21.88 -38.04
CA GLU A 78 -0.64 -22.42 -36.71
C GLU A 78 0.40 -23.48 -36.34
N ILE A 79 0.84 -23.46 -35.09
CA ILE A 79 1.74 -24.48 -34.53
C ILE A 79 1.05 -25.13 -33.35
N TYR A 80 0.96 -26.46 -33.41
CA TYR A 80 0.49 -27.30 -32.33
C TYR A 80 1.65 -28.10 -31.77
N VAL A 81 1.98 -27.86 -30.50
CA VAL A 81 2.98 -28.63 -29.78
C VAL A 81 2.25 -29.58 -28.86
N ARG A 82 2.38 -30.89 -29.11
CA ARG A 82 1.76 -31.93 -28.29
C ARG A 82 2.79 -33.01 -27.96
N ASN A 83 3.36 -33.00 -26.75
CA ASN A 83 4.05 -34.17 -26.17
C ASN A 83 4.59 -33.94 -24.74
N HIS A 84 4.85 -35.05 -24.05
CA HIS A 84 5.20 -35.10 -22.63
C HIS A 84 6.70 -34.91 -22.25
N ASN A 85 7.67 -34.55 -23.11
CA ASN A 85 9.07 -34.41 -22.65
C ASN A 85 9.98 -33.56 -23.57
N ILE A 86 9.66 -32.26 -23.76
CA ILE A 86 10.54 -31.34 -24.52
C ILE A 86 11.47 -30.61 -23.55
N GLU A 87 12.80 -30.71 -23.71
CA GLU A 87 13.72 -30.03 -22.79
C GLU A 87 13.61 -28.51 -22.93
N LYS A 88 13.69 -28.02 -24.18
CA LYS A 88 13.69 -26.60 -24.52
C LYS A 88 12.96 -26.34 -25.82
N LEU A 89 12.00 -25.43 -25.79
CA LEU A 89 11.30 -24.94 -26.97
C LEU A 89 11.54 -23.43 -27.12
N ARG A 90 12.07 -23.01 -28.26
CA ARG A 90 12.41 -21.61 -28.52
C ARG A 90 11.82 -21.12 -29.85
N PHE A 91 11.05 -20.04 -29.78
CA PHE A 91 10.59 -19.29 -30.94
C PHE A 91 11.30 -17.94 -30.94
N LEU A 92 11.99 -17.59 -32.03
CA LEU A 92 12.73 -16.34 -32.18
C LEU A 92 12.29 -15.62 -33.45
N ASP A 93 11.78 -14.41 -33.36
CA ASP A 93 11.43 -13.56 -34.51
C ASP A 93 10.50 -14.28 -35.51
N CYS A 94 9.56 -15.10 -35.00
CA CYS A 94 8.60 -15.82 -35.83
C CYS A 94 7.34 -14.98 -36.03
N SER A 95 6.65 -15.12 -37.16
CA SER A 95 5.33 -14.51 -37.39
C SER A 95 4.28 -15.59 -37.64
N GLY A 96 3.12 -15.49 -36.99
CA GLY A 96 2.10 -16.52 -37.16
C GLY A 96 0.82 -16.30 -36.38
N ALA A 97 -0.23 -17.04 -36.76
CA ALA A 97 -1.56 -16.75 -36.25
C ALA A 97 -1.79 -17.30 -34.82
N LEU A 98 -1.31 -18.51 -34.53
CA LEU A 98 -1.55 -19.14 -33.22
C LEU A 98 -0.47 -20.17 -32.86
N ILE A 99 0.00 -20.13 -31.62
CA ILE A 99 0.76 -21.21 -30.99
C ILE A 99 -0.15 -21.87 -29.95
N SER A 100 -0.39 -23.18 -30.09
CA SER A 100 -1.13 -24.00 -29.14
C SER A 100 -0.20 -25.03 -28.51
N LEU A 101 -0.05 -24.97 -27.19
CA LEU A 101 0.68 -25.96 -26.39
C LEU A 101 -0.34 -26.89 -25.74
N GLY A 102 -0.28 -28.20 -25.99
CA GLY A 102 -1.26 -29.17 -25.49
C GLY A 102 -0.61 -30.37 -24.82
N GLY A 103 -0.90 -30.65 -23.54
CA GLY A 103 -0.39 -31.81 -22.81
C GLY A 103 1.14 -31.84 -22.73
N LEU A 104 1.73 -30.67 -22.48
CA LEU A 104 3.17 -30.47 -22.56
C LEU A 104 3.81 -30.65 -21.19
N SER A 105 4.80 -31.56 -21.08
CA SER A 105 5.80 -31.45 -20.01
C SER A 105 7.13 -31.02 -20.60
N ALA A 106 7.54 -29.80 -20.27
CA ALA A 106 8.74 -29.20 -20.82
C ALA A 106 9.60 -28.52 -19.77
N GLY A 107 10.92 -28.61 -19.92
CA GLY A 107 11.85 -27.93 -19.02
C GLY A 107 11.67 -26.42 -19.07
N ALA A 108 11.76 -25.83 -20.26
CA ALA A 108 11.52 -24.40 -20.47
C ALA A 108 10.97 -24.08 -21.86
N VAL A 109 10.00 -23.16 -21.93
CA VAL A 109 9.49 -22.59 -23.19
C VAL A 109 9.86 -21.11 -23.24
N SER A 110 10.47 -20.66 -24.33
CA SER A 110 10.78 -19.25 -24.55
C SER A 110 10.26 -18.79 -25.91
N VAL A 111 9.48 -17.73 -25.90
CA VAL A 111 8.88 -17.12 -27.10
C VAL A 111 9.35 -15.67 -27.15
N ASP A 112 10.18 -15.34 -28.13
CA ASP A 112 10.60 -13.98 -28.46
C ASP A 112 10.12 -13.70 -29.89
N SER A 113 8.96 -13.06 -30.03
CA SER A 113 8.34 -12.78 -31.33
C SER A 113 7.65 -11.43 -31.30
N SER A 114 7.71 -10.68 -32.40
CA SER A 114 7.02 -9.39 -32.54
C SER A 114 5.58 -9.49 -33.09
N GLU A 115 5.21 -10.62 -33.70
CA GLU A 115 4.00 -10.74 -34.55
C GLU A 115 3.28 -12.10 -34.36
N LEU A 116 2.89 -12.42 -33.13
CA LEU A 116 1.95 -13.51 -32.85
C LEU A 116 0.54 -12.93 -32.68
N SER A 117 -0.48 -13.52 -33.30
CA SER A 117 -1.87 -13.10 -33.00
C SER A 117 -2.51 -13.83 -31.82
N GLY A 118 -1.90 -14.91 -31.31
CA GLY A 118 -2.41 -15.59 -30.12
C GLY A 118 -1.47 -16.65 -29.56
N PHE A 119 -1.56 -16.88 -28.25
CA PHE A 119 -0.87 -17.95 -27.55
C PHE A 119 -1.87 -18.69 -26.64
N TYR A 120 -1.99 -19.99 -26.83
CA TYR A 120 -2.96 -20.84 -26.14
C TYR A 120 -2.24 -22.02 -25.48
N ILE A 121 -2.56 -22.27 -24.20
CA ILE A 121 -2.01 -23.39 -23.43
C ILE A 121 -3.17 -24.28 -22.98
N ASP A 122 -3.02 -25.58 -23.19
CA ASP A 122 -3.95 -26.63 -22.81
C ASP A 122 -3.14 -27.68 -22.03
N ASP A 123 -3.09 -27.58 -20.70
CA ASP A 123 -2.32 -28.47 -19.79
C ASP A 123 -0.77 -28.40 -19.97
N PHE A 124 -0.09 -27.61 -19.12
CA PHE A 124 1.36 -27.41 -19.11
C PHE A 124 2.00 -27.78 -17.76
N ARG A 125 2.96 -28.70 -17.79
CA ARG A 125 3.72 -29.15 -16.62
C ARG A 125 5.22 -28.92 -16.85
N GLY A 126 5.73 -27.75 -16.51
CA GLY A 126 7.13 -27.40 -16.78
C GLY A 126 7.79 -26.54 -15.73
N ASN A 127 9.06 -26.17 -15.93
CA ASN A 127 9.74 -25.30 -14.96
C ASN A 127 9.46 -23.83 -15.24
N SER A 128 9.47 -23.41 -16.52
CA SER A 128 9.17 -22.02 -16.86
C SER A 128 8.65 -21.78 -18.28
N ILE A 129 7.89 -20.69 -18.42
CA ILE A 129 7.50 -20.09 -19.70
C ILE A 129 7.94 -18.62 -19.68
N GLN A 130 8.71 -18.22 -20.69
CA GLN A 130 9.16 -16.84 -20.87
C GLN A 130 8.62 -16.27 -22.18
N LEU A 131 7.89 -15.17 -22.12
CA LEU A 131 7.37 -14.44 -23.29
C LEU A 131 8.03 -13.06 -23.38
N THR A 132 8.70 -12.76 -24.49
CA THR A 132 9.42 -11.49 -24.69
C THR A 132 8.94 -10.81 -25.97
N ARG A 133 8.79 -9.46 -25.96
CA ARG A 133 8.50 -8.61 -27.15
C ARG A 133 7.24 -8.93 -27.96
N SER A 134 6.32 -9.69 -27.39
CA SER A 134 5.17 -10.25 -28.10
C SER A 134 3.87 -9.48 -27.81
N ARG A 135 3.07 -9.20 -28.85
CA ARG A 135 1.67 -8.78 -28.69
C ARG A 135 0.82 -10.03 -28.50
N VAL A 136 0.71 -10.52 -27.27
CA VAL A 136 0.06 -11.82 -27.00
C VAL A 136 -1.34 -11.62 -26.47
N GLU A 137 -2.32 -12.19 -27.17
CA GLU A 137 -3.61 -12.51 -26.57
C GLU A 137 -3.51 -13.90 -25.95
N PHE A 138 -3.57 -13.97 -24.62
CA PHE A 138 -3.62 -15.23 -23.90
C PHE A 138 -5.09 -15.67 -23.81
N LEU A 139 -5.43 -16.70 -24.58
CA LEU A 139 -6.83 -17.07 -24.83
C LEU A 139 -7.45 -18.03 -23.79
N GLY A 140 -6.67 -18.46 -22.78
CA GLY A 140 -7.14 -19.27 -21.64
C GLY A 140 -6.41 -20.60 -21.47
N CYS A 141 -6.74 -21.31 -20.39
CA CYS A 141 -6.32 -22.69 -20.08
C CYS A 141 -7.58 -23.54 -19.84
N ASN A 142 -7.75 -24.65 -20.56
CA ASN A 142 -8.97 -25.44 -20.43
C ASN A 142 -8.73 -26.65 -19.52
N GLY A 143 -8.85 -26.46 -18.19
CA GLY A 143 -8.93 -27.57 -17.23
C GLY A 143 -7.62 -28.28 -16.90
N GLY A 144 -6.46 -27.68 -17.21
CA GLY A 144 -5.13 -28.20 -16.86
C GLY A 144 -4.44 -27.40 -15.74
N GLU A 145 -3.61 -28.07 -14.95
CA GLU A 145 -2.76 -27.43 -13.93
C GLU A 145 -1.56 -26.78 -14.61
N ILE A 146 -1.34 -25.48 -14.40
CA ILE A 146 -0.10 -24.80 -14.78
C ILE A 146 0.81 -24.81 -13.56
N SER A 147 1.87 -25.62 -13.61
CA SER A 147 2.97 -25.60 -12.65
C SER A 147 4.21 -25.04 -13.33
N GLY A 148 4.85 -24.03 -12.73
CA GLY A 148 6.08 -23.39 -13.23
C GLY A 148 6.07 -21.87 -13.12
N ASP A 149 7.24 -21.25 -13.26
CA ASP A 149 7.37 -19.79 -13.28
C ASP A 149 6.94 -19.23 -14.65
N PHE A 150 6.03 -18.28 -14.66
CA PHE A 150 5.59 -17.58 -15.86
C PHE A 150 6.12 -16.16 -15.83
N ASP A 151 6.96 -15.80 -16.80
CA ASP A 151 7.55 -14.47 -16.94
C ASP A 151 7.19 -13.84 -18.29
N VAL A 152 6.53 -12.68 -18.26
CA VAL A 152 6.28 -11.84 -19.45
C VAL A 152 7.16 -10.61 -19.36
N MET A 153 7.92 -10.28 -20.42
CA MET A 153 8.84 -9.13 -20.47
C MET A 153 8.65 -8.31 -21.75
N ASP A 154 8.78 -6.98 -21.65
CA ASP A 154 8.87 -6.04 -22.78
C ASP A 154 7.73 -6.16 -23.81
N THR A 155 6.49 -6.37 -23.36
CA THR A 155 5.32 -6.51 -24.25
C THR A 155 4.55 -5.19 -24.39
N ALA A 156 4.15 -4.86 -25.62
CA ALA A 156 3.52 -3.58 -25.98
C ALA A 156 1.99 -3.54 -25.84
N ALA A 157 1.35 -4.71 -25.68
CA ALA A 157 -0.05 -4.86 -25.30
C ALA A 157 -0.28 -6.30 -24.87
N LEU A 158 -0.80 -6.50 -23.65
CA LEU A 158 -1.02 -7.81 -23.06
C LEU A 158 -2.46 -7.90 -22.56
N ASN A 159 -3.30 -8.71 -23.23
CA ASN A 159 -4.58 -9.13 -22.67
C ASN A 159 -4.40 -10.56 -22.14
N VAL A 160 -4.31 -10.68 -20.82
CA VAL A 160 -4.33 -11.99 -20.15
C VAL A 160 -5.76 -12.31 -19.77
N ASN A 161 -6.32 -13.42 -20.25
CA ASN A 161 -7.64 -13.88 -19.83
C ASN A 161 -7.49 -15.30 -19.25
N ILE A 162 -7.53 -15.44 -17.92
CA ILE A 162 -7.29 -16.72 -17.23
C ILE A 162 -8.64 -17.40 -16.96
N LEU A 163 -9.21 -18.02 -17.99
CA LEU A 163 -10.51 -18.67 -17.86
C LEU A 163 -10.34 -20.11 -17.38
N GLY A 164 -10.52 -20.34 -16.07
CA GLY A 164 -10.74 -21.67 -15.50
C GLY A 164 -9.48 -22.42 -15.02
N SER A 165 -9.60 -22.96 -13.80
CA SER A 165 -8.68 -23.87 -13.08
C SER A 165 -7.39 -23.28 -12.46
N ALA A 166 -6.94 -23.94 -11.40
CA ALA A 166 -5.95 -23.48 -10.43
C ALA A 166 -4.53 -23.41 -11.01
N ILE A 167 -3.93 -22.22 -11.01
CA ILE A 167 -2.48 -22.06 -11.17
C ILE A 167 -1.82 -22.55 -9.88
N ALA A 168 -0.93 -23.54 -9.96
CA ALA A 168 -0.13 -24.03 -8.85
C ALA A 168 1.32 -23.57 -9.05
N GLY A 169 1.60 -22.31 -8.70
CA GLY A 169 2.93 -21.70 -8.91
C GLY A 169 2.94 -20.19 -8.74
N ASN A 170 4.12 -19.58 -8.87
CA ASN A 170 4.27 -18.14 -8.90
C ASN A 170 3.97 -17.61 -10.30
N PHE A 171 3.17 -16.55 -10.38
CA PHE A 171 2.91 -15.85 -11.63
C PHE A 171 3.54 -14.45 -11.56
N SER A 172 4.46 -14.15 -12.48
CA SER A 172 5.25 -12.92 -12.51
C SER A 172 5.08 -12.20 -13.84
N ILE A 173 4.70 -10.93 -13.80
CA ILE A 173 4.69 -10.04 -14.97
C ILE A 173 5.77 -9.01 -14.73
N ASP A 174 6.71 -8.81 -15.64
CA ASP A 174 7.79 -7.81 -15.52
C ASP A 174 7.87 -6.90 -16.75
N ASN A 175 8.16 -5.61 -16.59
CA ASN A 175 8.35 -4.64 -17.69
C ASN A 175 7.26 -4.68 -18.78
N VAL A 176 5.98 -4.71 -18.41
CA VAL A 176 4.87 -4.70 -19.36
C VAL A 176 4.33 -3.29 -19.59
N PHE A 177 4.35 -2.85 -20.86
CA PHE A 177 3.67 -1.65 -21.34
C PHE A 177 2.30 -2.06 -21.90
N ALA A 178 1.34 -2.37 -21.03
CA ALA A 178 -0.02 -2.73 -21.45
C ALA A 178 -1.03 -1.66 -21.03
N ASP A 179 -1.92 -1.29 -21.94
CA ASP A 179 -3.02 -0.35 -21.68
C ASP A 179 -4.01 -0.91 -20.63
N GLN A 180 -4.14 -2.24 -20.54
CA GLN A 180 -5.05 -2.92 -19.63
C GLN A 180 -4.52 -4.31 -19.23
N ILE A 181 -4.58 -4.63 -17.94
CA ILE A 181 -4.37 -5.99 -17.42
C ILE A 181 -5.66 -6.43 -16.72
N ASN A 182 -6.33 -7.46 -17.25
CA ASN A 182 -7.57 -8.00 -16.67
C ASN A 182 -7.32 -9.40 -16.10
N ILE A 183 -7.14 -9.52 -14.78
CA ILE A 183 -7.05 -10.84 -14.15
C ILE A 183 -8.44 -11.25 -13.69
N THR A 184 -9.04 -12.21 -14.38
CA THR A 184 -10.27 -12.88 -13.94
C THR A 184 -9.90 -14.30 -13.50
N ASP A 185 -10.05 -14.60 -12.22
CA ASP A 185 -9.83 -15.94 -11.65
C ASP A 185 -11.14 -16.40 -11.02
N SER A 186 -11.63 -17.57 -11.43
CA SER A 186 -12.86 -18.18 -10.91
C SER A 186 -12.60 -19.23 -9.83
N SER A 187 -11.35 -19.43 -9.40
CA SER A 187 -10.94 -20.49 -8.48
C SER A 187 -10.54 -19.97 -7.10
N ILE A 188 -10.99 -20.67 -6.04
CA ILE A 188 -10.75 -20.33 -4.62
C ILE A 188 -9.38 -20.92 -4.22
N GLY A 189 -8.29 -20.28 -4.63
CA GLY A 189 -6.92 -20.68 -4.29
C GLY A 189 -6.08 -19.51 -3.75
N LYS A 190 -5.14 -19.80 -2.83
CA LYS A 190 -4.16 -18.83 -2.32
C LYS A 190 -3.04 -18.62 -3.36
N ASN A 191 -3.34 -17.93 -4.44
CA ASN A 191 -2.35 -17.63 -5.47
C ASN A 191 -1.74 -16.25 -5.22
N ILE A 192 -0.41 -16.13 -5.36
CA ILE A 192 0.32 -14.87 -5.25
C ILE A 192 0.64 -14.38 -6.67
N TYR A 193 0.12 -13.21 -7.00
CA TYR A 193 0.35 -12.56 -8.28
C TYR A 193 1.41 -11.46 -8.09
N TYR A 194 2.52 -11.53 -8.82
CA TYR A 194 3.56 -10.51 -8.82
C TYR A 194 3.48 -9.70 -10.12
N VAL A 195 3.35 -8.38 -10.02
CA VAL A 195 3.45 -7.47 -11.16
C VAL A 195 4.58 -6.48 -10.87
N LYS A 196 5.69 -6.66 -11.58
CA LYS A 196 6.88 -5.81 -11.56
C LYS A 196 6.81 -4.83 -12.73
N SER A 197 7.09 -3.55 -12.46
CA SER A 197 7.35 -2.52 -13.48
C SER A 197 6.27 -2.33 -14.56
N ALA A 198 4.98 -2.54 -14.25
CA ALA A 198 3.90 -2.24 -15.18
C ALA A 198 3.45 -0.77 -15.04
N ARG A 199 3.17 -0.10 -16.17
CA ARG A 199 2.47 1.20 -16.21
C ARG A 199 1.03 1.03 -16.74
N PRO A 200 0.14 0.27 -16.07
CA PRO A 200 -1.20 0.07 -16.59
C PRO A 200 -2.02 1.35 -16.45
N THR A 201 -2.83 1.68 -17.46
CA THR A 201 -3.82 2.75 -17.36
C THR A 201 -5.02 2.34 -16.49
N LEU A 202 -5.24 1.02 -16.33
CA LEU A 202 -6.30 0.45 -15.48
C LEU A 202 -5.88 -0.95 -14.96
N LEU A 203 -5.88 -1.14 -13.64
CA LEU A 203 -5.78 -2.46 -13.00
C LEU A 203 -7.16 -2.82 -12.43
N ARG A 204 -7.81 -3.88 -12.93
CA ARG A 204 -9.05 -4.42 -12.35
C ARG A 204 -8.82 -5.85 -11.87
N SER A 205 -8.94 -6.06 -10.56
CA SER A 205 -8.98 -7.39 -9.94
C SER A 205 -10.37 -7.62 -9.37
N THR A 206 -10.95 -8.78 -9.63
CA THR A 206 -12.21 -9.25 -9.03
C THR A 206 -11.98 -10.34 -7.97
N VAL A 207 -10.74 -10.49 -7.47
CA VAL A 207 -10.29 -11.65 -6.67
C VAL A 207 -10.02 -11.26 -5.21
N GLY A 208 -10.34 -12.14 -4.26
CA GLY A 208 -10.07 -11.99 -2.81
C GLY A 208 -8.62 -12.31 -2.38
N GLY A 209 -7.64 -12.09 -3.25
CA GLY A 209 -6.21 -12.35 -3.00
C GLY A 209 -5.38 -11.07 -2.84
N TRP A 210 -4.23 -11.17 -2.17
CA TRP A 210 -3.29 -10.05 -1.95
C TRP A 210 -2.57 -9.71 -3.25
N VAL A 211 -2.72 -8.47 -3.72
CA VAL A 211 -1.93 -7.92 -4.82
C VAL A 211 -0.74 -7.17 -4.21
N GLY A 212 0.44 -7.77 -4.29
CA GLY A 212 1.70 -7.13 -3.92
C GLY A 212 2.26 -6.33 -5.09
N ILE A 213 2.31 -5.00 -4.97
CA ILE A 213 3.10 -4.16 -5.85
C ILE A 213 4.49 -4.11 -5.26
N ASP A 214 5.43 -4.80 -5.90
CA ASP A 214 6.84 -4.79 -5.53
C ASP A 214 7.56 -3.79 -6.43
N GLN A 215 7.96 -2.66 -5.84
CA GLN A 215 9.06 -1.84 -6.33
C GLN A 215 10.24 -2.16 -5.42
N ASP A 216 11.48 -2.03 -5.92
CA ASP A 216 12.69 -2.22 -5.12
C ASP A 216 12.64 -1.33 -3.86
N VAL A 217 12.14 -1.91 -2.77
CA VAL A 217 11.97 -1.28 -1.46
C VAL A 217 12.84 -2.10 -0.53
N SER A 218 13.72 -1.44 0.21
CA SER A 218 14.50 -2.17 1.21
C SER A 218 13.55 -2.81 2.22
N LEU A 219 13.74 -4.11 2.50
CA LEU A 219 12.96 -4.90 3.45
C LEU A 219 12.68 -4.13 4.76
N GLU A 220 13.67 -3.39 5.24
CA GLU A 220 13.61 -2.51 6.42
C GLU A 220 12.46 -1.48 6.39
N GLN A 221 12.19 -0.83 5.25
CA GLN A 221 11.13 0.19 5.12
C GLN A 221 9.73 -0.44 5.17
N SER A 222 9.56 -1.58 4.51
CA SER A 222 8.31 -2.34 4.53
C SER A 222 8.02 -2.91 5.91
N GLU A 223 9.04 -3.41 6.60
CA GLU A 223 8.94 -3.86 7.99
C GLU A 223 8.58 -2.71 8.93
N LEU A 224 9.20 -1.54 8.77
CA LEU A 224 8.88 -0.34 9.57
C LEU A 224 7.46 0.17 9.31
N LEU A 225 6.99 0.21 8.07
CA LEU A 225 5.61 0.58 7.74
C LEU A 225 4.60 -0.40 8.35
N THR A 226 4.94 -1.68 8.42
CA THR A 226 4.09 -2.71 9.04
C THR A 226 4.14 -2.66 10.57
N ALA A 227 5.27 -2.23 11.13
CA ALA A 227 5.49 -2.08 12.56
C ALA A 227 4.96 -0.76 13.13
N THR A 228 4.80 0.27 12.30
CA THR A 228 4.21 1.55 12.71
C THR A 228 2.71 1.32 12.90
N PRO A 229 2.15 1.49 14.12
CA PRO A 229 0.74 1.21 14.37
C PRO A 229 -0.16 2.13 13.54
N VAL A 230 -1.45 1.81 13.41
CA VAL A 230 -2.43 2.79 12.91
C VAL A 230 -2.66 3.86 14.00
N GLN A 231 -3.00 5.09 13.60
CA GLN A 231 -3.35 6.12 14.58
C GLN A 231 -4.45 5.60 15.53
N ALA A 232 -4.22 5.78 16.81
CA ALA A 232 -5.17 5.41 17.85
C ALA A 232 -6.16 6.57 18.09
N GLN A 233 -7.30 6.27 18.71
CA GLN A 233 -8.21 7.30 19.23
C GLN A 233 -7.46 8.19 20.24
N SER A 234 -7.43 9.49 19.99
CA SER A 234 -6.64 10.50 20.69
C SER A 234 -7.27 11.87 20.49
N PRO A 235 -7.12 12.82 21.44
CA PRO A 235 -7.52 14.22 21.23
C PRO A 235 -6.75 14.91 20.09
N LEU A 236 -5.64 14.32 19.61
CA LEU A 236 -4.92 14.79 18.43
C LEU A 236 -4.77 13.65 17.40
N SER A 237 -5.39 13.86 16.25
CA SER A 237 -5.28 13.00 15.07
C SER A 237 -4.96 13.88 13.87
N LEU A 238 -4.07 13.40 13.00
CA LEU A 238 -3.55 14.16 11.85
C LEU A 238 -4.11 13.61 10.54
N ALA A 239 -4.39 14.51 9.59
CA ALA A 239 -4.70 14.22 8.19
C ALA A 239 -3.88 15.16 7.27
N VAL A 240 -3.83 14.85 5.97
CA VAL A 240 -3.33 15.78 4.94
C VAL A 240 -4.54 16.42 4.29
N ASP A 241 -4.65 17.73 4.42
CA ASP A 241 -5.68 18.55 3.77
C ASP A 241 -5.01 19.66 2.96
N HIS A 242 -5.41 19.82 1.70
CA HIS A 242 -4.86 20.83 0.77
C HIS A 242 -3.32 20.93 0.73
N GLY A 243 -2.59 19.83 0.93
CA GLY A 243 -1.12 19.84 0.94
C GLY A 243 -0.49 20.30 2.26
N HIS A 244 -1.25 20.32 3.35
CA HIS A 244 -0.81 20.62 4.71
C HIS A 244 -1.19 19.49 5.68
N PHE A 245 -0.40 19.28 6.73
CA PHE A 245 -0.79 18.47 7.88
C PHE A 245 -1.81 19.26 8.71
N GLY A 246 -3.04 18.77 8.76
CA GLY A 246 -4.15 19.35 9.52
C GLY A 246 -4.75 18.35 10.52
N PRO A 247 -5.69 18.78 11.37
CA PRO A 247 -6.46 17.89 12.21
C PRO A 247 -7.32 16.95 11.35
N ALA A 248 -7.42 15.69 11.76
CA ALA A 248 -8.33 14.74 11.11
C ALA A 248 -9.80 15.08 11.42
N SER A 249 -10.67 15.02 10.42
CA SER A 249 -12.12 15.08 10.60
C SER A 249 -12.62 13.80 11.28
N ALA A 250 -13.67 13.93 12.11
CA ALA A 250 -14.29 12.79 12.76
C ALA A 250 -14.85 11.78 11.72
N PRO A 251 -14.79 10.47 12.00
CA PRO A 251 -15.35 9.45 11.10
C PRO A 251 -16.88 9.57 10.94
N GLU A 252 -17.36 9.43 9.71
CA GLU A 252 -18.79 9.46 9.35
C GLU A 252 -19.59 8.24 9.85
N SER A 253 -20.88 8.46 10.07
CA SER A 253 -21.64 7.93 11.21
C SER A 253 -22.23 6.52 11.14
N GLU A 254 -22.46 5.95 12.33
CA GLU A 254 -23.33 4.82 12.62
C GLU A 254 -24.75 5.32 12.99
N THR A 255 -25.67 5.24 12.03
CA THR A 255 -27.01 5.86 11.97
C THR A 255 -27.98 5.58 13.12
N ALA A 256 -27.70 4.62 14.01
CA ALA A 256 -28.60 4.26 15.13
C ALA A 256 -28.30 5.01 16.44
N ARG A 257 -27.08 5.55 16.61
CA ARG A 257 -26.63 6.24 17.84
C ARG A 257 -27.10 7.70 17.92
N LEU A 258 -27.48 8.29 16.80
CA LEU A 258 -27.66 9.73 16.63
C LEU A 258 -28.98 10.29 17.21
N SER A 259 -30.04 9.47 17.31
CA SER A 259 -31.35 9.97 17.73
C SER A 259 -31.42 10.37 19.22
N GLY A 260 -30.65 9.71 20.10
CA GLY A 260 -30.52 10.09 21.52
C GLY A 260 -29.48 11.19 21.74
N MET A 261 -28.44 11.19 20.91
CA MET A 261 -27.31 12.12 20.99
C MET A 261 -27.70 13.54 20.53
N ALA A 262 -28.58 13.69 19.53
CA ALA A 262 -28.98 14.99 19.01
C ALA A 262 -29.70 15.90 20.03
N SER A 263 -30.61 15.35 20.83
CA SER A 263 -31.30 16.14 21.87
C SER A 263 -30.36 16.57 22.99
N ALA A 264 -29.44 15.69 23.39
CA ALA A 264 -28.45 16.02 24.42
C ALA A 264 -27.38 16.98 23.89
N HIS A 265 -26.98 16.85 22.62
CA HIS A 265 -26.09 17.77 21.92
C HIS A 265 -26.64 19.19 21.90
N SER A 266 -27.92 19.37 21.53
CA SER A 266 -28.56 20.69 21.53
C SER A 266 -28.52 21.33 22.92
N GLN A 267 -28.82 20.56 23.98
CA GLN A 267 -28.78 21.07 25.36
C GLN A 267 -27.38 21.51 25.77
N VAL A 268 -26.36 20.69 25.48
CA VAL A 268 -24.96 21.04 25.75
C VAL A 268 -24.58 22.31 24.97
N ARG A 269 -24.95 22.39 23.69
CA ARG A 269 -24.64 23.54 22.82
C ARG A 269 -25.27 24.83 23.33
N ASP A 270 -26.52 24.76 23.82
CA ASP A 270 -27.19 25.90 24.43
C ASP A 270 -26.48 26.35 25.72
N SER A 271 -26.10 25.42 26.60
CA SER A 271 -25.33 25.73 27.81
C SER A 271 -23.94 26.30 27.50
N VAL A 272 -23.26 25.80 26.47
CA VAL A 272 -21.97 26.36 25.99
C VAL A 272 -22.17 27.78 25.47
N GLY A 273 -23.25 28.04 24.71
CA GLY A 273 -23.59 29.38 24.22
C GLY A 273 -23.84 30.36 25.36
N GLY A 274 -24.58 29.93 26.40
CA GLY A 274 -24.76 30.70 27.63
C GLY A 274 -23.45 30.99 28.35
N ALA A 275 -22.61 29.97 28.54
CA ALA A 275 -21.30 30.14 29.16
C ALA A 275 -20.37 31.07 28.33
N LEU A 276 -20.38 31.00 27.00
CA LEU A 276 -19.60 31.91 26.17
C LEU A 276 -20.09 33.36 26.32
N ALA A 277 -21.41 33.59 26.31
CA ALA A 277 -21.97 34.93 26.45
C ALA A 277 -21.56 35.59 27.78
N GLU A 278 -21.51 34.80 28.87
CA GLU A 278 -21.08 35.27 30.19
C GLU A 278 -19.58 35.54 30.32
N PHE A 279 -18.77 34.95 29.45
CA PHE A 279 -17.30 35.05 29.50
C PHE A 279 -16.70 35.89 28.37
N ASP A 280 -17.49 36.29 27.37
CA ASP A 280 -17.02 37.16 26.28
C ASP A 280 -16.77 38.59 26.78
N GLY A 281 -15.70 39.22 26.30
CA GLY A 281 -15.31 40.58 26.71
C GLY A 281 -14.74 40.73 28.14
N HIS A 282 -14.43 39.63 28.83
CA HIS A 282 -13.87 39.67 30.19
C HIS A 282 -12.37 39.28 30.25
N ASN A 283 -11.67 39.68 31.31
CA ASN A 283 -10.23 39.41 31.56
C ASN A 283 -9.90 37.93 31.88
N ARG A 284 -10.69 36.97 31.38
CA ARG A 284 -10.54 35.53 31.64
C ARG A 284 -10.35 34.75 30.35
N SER A 285 -9.45 35.22 29.49
CA SER A 285 -9.17 34.64 28.18
C SER A 285 -9.03 33.11 28.25
N ARG A 286 -8.27 32.58 29.22
CA ARG A 286 -8.07 31.14 29.37
C ARG A 286 -9.37 30.33 29.52
N VAL A 287 -10.33 30.77 30.34
CA VAL A 287 -11.60 30.04 30.49
C VAL A 287 -12.43 30.16 29.23
N THR A 288 -12.49 31.35 28.65
CA THR A 288 -13.17 31.59 27.37
C THR A 288 -12.60 30.72 26.26
N ASP A 289 -11.27 30.57 26.20
CA ASP A 289 -10.57 29.75 25.21
C ASP A 289 -10.83 28.25 25.42
N LEU A 290 -10.89 27.78 26.68
CA LEU A 290 -11.32 26.42 26.99
C LEU A 290 -12.78 26.14 26.58
N ILE A 291 -13.69 27.09 26.79
CA ILE A 291 -15.09 26.94 26.36
C ILE A 291 -15.19 26.96 24.82
N ARG A 292 -14.40 27.79 24.13
CA ARG A 292 -14.32 27.79 22.65
C ARG A 292 -13.77 26.48 22.10
N ASN A 293 -12.74 25.94 22.74
CA ASN A 293 -12.20 24.63 22.37
C ASN A 293 -13.24 23.53 22.58
N TYR A 294 -13.94 23.56 23.72
CA TYR A 294 -15.06 22.66 23.99
C TYR A 294 -16.14 22.76 22.89
N LEU A 295 -16.54 23.97 22.49
CA LEU A 295 -17.50 24.17 21.40
C LEU A 295 -17.00 23.62 20.07
N THR A 296 -15.70 23.76 19.79
CA THR A 296 -15.07 23.23 18.57
C THR A 296 -15.16 21.71 18.54
N CYS A 297 -14.84 21.03 19.64
CA CYS A 297 -14.98 19.57 19.73
C CYS A 297 -16.44 19.09 19.73
N LEU A 298 -17.37 19.90 20.23
CA LEU A 298 -18.79 19.60 20.20
C LEU A 298 -19.36 19.62 18.77
N GLY A 299 -18.77 20.40 17.86
CA GLY A 299 -19.22 20.50 16.47
C GLY A 299 -20.65 21.03 16.31
N ASP A 300 -21.08 21.22 15.07
CA ASP A 300 -22.38 21.80 14.74
C ASP A 300 -23.57 20.85 14.87
N CYS A 301 -23.31 19.55 14.86
CA CYS A 301 -24.31 18.51 15.01
C CYS A 301 -23.73 17.30 15.76
N ALA A 302 -24.59 16.38 16.17
CA ALA A 302 -24.19 15.19 16.95
C ALA A 302 -23.20 14.29 16.18
N GLU A 303 -23.28 14.27 14.85
CA GLU A 303 -22.39 13.52 13.96
C GLU A 303 -20.98 14.11 13.91
N ALA A 304 -20.84 15.41 14.14
CA ALA A 304 -19.57 16.13 14.09
C ALA A 304 -18.82 16.15 15.43
N VAL A 305 -19.36 15.50 16.46
CA VAL A 305 -18.75 15.48 17.79
C VAL A 305 -17.45 14.69 17.76
N ASP A 306 -16.34 15.38 18.05
CA ASP A 306 -15.08 14.73 18.42
C ASP A 306 -15.17 14.31 19.88
N GLU A 307 -15.67 13.09 20.13
CA GLU A 307 -15.96 12.63 21.49
C GLU A 307 -14.74 12.61 22.42
N VAL A 308 -13.57 12.22 21.88
CA VAL A 308 -12.34 12.15 22.66
C VAL A 308 -11.81 13.55 22.92
N GLY A 309 -11.81 14.42 21.90
CA GLY A 309 -11.46 15.83 22.07
C GLY A 309 -12.40 16.54 23.05
N LEU A 310 -13.70 16.27 22.98
CA LEU A 310 -14.73 16.86 23.84
C LEU A 310 -14.56 16.43 25.29
N GLY A 311 -14.36 15.12 25.55
CA GLY A 311 -14.08 14.62 26.89
C GLY A 311 -12.81 15.22 27.48
N PHE A 312 -11.75 15.34 26.66
CA PHE A 312 -10.51 15.99 27.08
C PHE A 312 -10.69 17.49 27.40
N ALA A 313 -11.42 18.21 26.55
CA ALA A 313 -11.76 19.62 26.77
C ALA A 313 -12.58 19.80 28.06
N ALA A 314 -13.51 18.89 28.33
CA ALA A 314 -14.29 18.88 29.56
C ALA A 314 -13.42 18.68 30.81
N VAL A 315 -12.51 17.69 30.80
CA VAL A 315 -11.59 17.45 31.93
C VAL A 315 -10.74 18.70 32.23
N ARG A 316 -10.24 19.39 31.20
CA ARG A 316 -9.52 20.66 31.38
C ARG A 316 -10.40 21.75 31.95
N LEU A 317 -11.62 21.88 31.44
CA LEU A 317 -12.58 22.87 31.92
C LEU A 317 -12.96 22.61 33.38
N GLU A 318 -13.15 21.35 33.78
CA GLU A 318 -13.41 20.95 35.16
C GLU A 318 -12.23 21.26 36.09
N ALA A 319 -10.99 20.95 35.66
CA ALA A 319 -9.80 21.27 36.43
C ALA A 319 -9.65 22.78 36.64
N GLN A 320 -9.82 23.57 35.57
CA GLN A 320 -9.76 25.03 35.64
C GLN A 320 -10.89 25.61 36.49
N ALA A 321 -12.11 25.06 36.40
CA ALA A 321 -13.24 25.45 37.22
C ALA A 321 -12.95 25.19 38.70
N LYS A 322 -12.42 24.00 39.03
CA LYS A 322 -12.05 23.62 40.39
C LYS A 322 -11.03 24.58 41.00
N HIS A 323 -9.95 24.90 40.28
CA HIS A 323 -8.98 25.91 40.72
C HIS A 323 -9.66 27.26 41.00
N LEU A 324 -10.54 27.72 40.11
CA LEU A 324 -11.26 28.98 40.28
C LEU A 324 -12.28 28.97 41.43
N PHE A 325 -12.79 27.80 41.82
CA PHE A 325 -13.73 27.63 42.94
C PHE A 325 -13.02 27.45 44.28
N GLU A 326 -11.88 26.76 44.32
CA GLU A 326 -11.14 26.41 45.54
C GLU A 326 -10.20 27.53 46.02
N ASP A 327 -9.64 28.34 45.11
CA ASP A 327 -8.70 29.42 45.46
C ASP A 327 -9.31 30.58 46.27
N GLY A 328 -10.57 30.47 46.70
CA GLY A 328 -11.18 31.32 47.73
C GLY A 328 -11.30 32.81 47.40
N MET A 329 -10.85 33.24 46.24
CA MET A 329 -11.08 34.59 45.73
C MET A 329 -12.45 34.62 45.05
N ASP A 330 -13.22 35.69 45.26
CA ASP A 330 -14.47 36.10 44.60
C ASP A 330 -14.33 36.25 43.05
N LEU A 331 -13.68 35.30 42.40
CA LEU A 331 -13.29 35.36 41.00
C LEU A 331 -14.48 34.98 40.12
N LEU A 332 -15.21 33.93 40.44
CA LEU A 332 -16.46 33.56 39.77
C LEU A 332 -17.63 33.77 40.75
N VAL A 333 -18.29 34.92 40.67
CA VAL A 333 -19.50 35.21 41.46
C VAL A 333 -20.70 35.34 40.53
N GLY A 334 -21.86 34.91 41.01
CA GLY A 334 -23.14 35.08 40.32
C GLY A 334 -23.25 34.24 39.05
N GLU A 335 -23.71 34.88 37.97
CA GLU A 335 -24.13 34.25 36.72
C GLU A 335 -23.01 33.45 36.03
N LYS A 336 -21.75 33.89 36.15
CA LYS A 336 -20.59 33.18 35.56
C LYS A 336 -20.31 31.83 36.19
N ARG A 337 -20.45 31.75 37.51
CA ARG A 337 -20.30 30.50 38.25
C ARG A 337 -21.44 29.55 37.89
N ALA A 338 -22.67 30.07 37.89
CA ALA A 338 -23.86 29.30 37.55
C ALA A 338 -23.77 28.74 36.11
N ALA A 339 -23.36 29.55 35.14
CA ALA A 339 -23.21 29.13 33.74
C ALA A 339 -22.15 28.03 33.58
N LEU A 340 -21.02 28.13 34.30
CA LEU A 340 -19.98 27.11 34.25
C LEU A 340 -20.40 25.82 34.98
N GLU A 341 -21.05 25.92 36.14
CA GLU A 341 -21.60 24.77 36.86
C GLU A 341 -22.70 24.06 36.04
N GLU A 342 -23.56 24.82 35.36
CA GLU A 342 -24.58 24.31 34.45
C GLU A 342 -23.95 23.56 33.27
N LEU A 343 -22.99 24.17 32.58
CA LEU A 343 -22.28 23.53 31.47
C LEU A 343 -21.64 22.20 31.91
N LEU A 344 -20.94 22.18 33.05
CA LEU A 344 -20.32 20.97 33.57
C LEU A 344 -21.37 19.90 33.97
N ALA A 345 -22.50 20.31 34.54
CA ALA A 345 -23.57 19.39 34.90
C ALA A 345 -24.22 18.75 33.65
N VAL A 346 -24.51 19.56 32.63
CA VAL A 346 -25.07 19.09 31.36
C VAL A 346 -24.07 18.20 30.62
N HIS A 347 -22.78 18.55 30.63
CA HIS A 347 -21.73 17.70 30.06
C HIS A 347 -21.69 16.32 30.72
N ARG A 348 -21.72 16.21 32.06
CA ARG A 348 -21.70 14.90 32.75
C ARG A 348 -22.86 14.00 32.34
N HIS A 349 -24.03 14.59 32.06
CA HIS A 349 -25.15 13.82 31.52
C HIS A 349 -24.86 13.34 30.09
N PHE A 350 -24.29 14.22 29.27
CA PHE A 350 -23.93 13.93 27.88
C PHE A 350 -22.76 12.94 27.73
N GLU A 351 -21.79 12.96 28.65
CA GLU A 351 -20.63 12.07 28.69
C GLU A 351 -21.03 10.59 28.68
N GLY A 352 -22.19 10.27 29.27
CA GLY A 352 -22.80 8.95 29.20
C GLY A 352 -23.07 8.43 27.77
N GLN A 353 -23.14 9.32 26.78
CA GLN A 353 -23.37 9.01 25.36
C GLN A 353 -22.07 8.97 24.53
N LEU A 354 -20.93 9.40 25.08
CA LEU A 354 -19.64 9.47 24.40
C LEU A 354 -18.91 8.12 24.48
N SER A 355 -19.28 7.16 23.63
CA SER A 355 -18.71 5.81 23.70
C SER A 355 -17.21 5.75 23.43
N GLN A 356 -16.70 6.55 22.48
CA GLN A 356 -15.27 6.60 22.17
C GLN A 356 -14.46 7.19 23.33
N TRP A 357 -15.04 8.16 24.04
CA TRP A 357 -14.44 8.72 25.26
C TRP A 357 -14.36 7.66 26.37
N LYS A 358 -15.44 6.89 26.58
CA LYS A 358 -15.44 5.79 27.56
C LYS A 358 -14.36 4.76 27.25
N ASP A 359 -14.30 4.30 26.00
CA ASP A 359 -13.26 3.35 25.54
C ASP A 359 -11.86 3.92 25.73
N PHE A 360 -11.69 5.22 25.45
CA PHE A 360 -10.44 5.93 25.66
C PHE A 360 -10.04 5.95 27.14
N CYS A 361 -10.94 6.32 28.06
CA CYS A 361 -10.69 6.30 29.50
C CYS A 361 -10.34 4.90 30.00
N GLU A 362 -11.00 3.85 29.51
CA GLU A 362 -10.66 2.47 29.88
C GLU A 362 -9.24 2.09 29.45
N ARG A 363 -8.84 2.47 28.23
CA ARG A 363 -7.47 2.24 27.74
C ARG A 363 -6.44 3.05 28.53
N ALA A 364 -6.75 4.31 28.85
CA ALA A 364 -5.89 5.16 29.66
C ALA A 364 -5.61 4.54 31.04
N ARG A 365 -6.65 4.02 31.70
CA ARG A 365 -6.50 3.32 33.00
C ARG A 365 -5.66 2.05 32.90
N LYS A 366 -5.80 1.29 31.80
CA LYS A 366 -5.02 0.07 31.54
C LYS A 366 -3.56 0.34 31.17
N ALA A 367 -3.24 1.56 30.72
CA ALA A 367 -1.89 1.92 30.32
C ALA A 367 -0.94 2.15 31.50
N GLU A 368 -1.47 2.30 32.73
CA GLU A 368 -0.69 2.43 33.96
C GLU A 368 0.44 3.50 33.87
N ILE A 369 0.14 4.65 33.26
CA ILE A 369 1.10 5.75 33.10
C ILE A 369 1.54 6.27 34.48
N SER A 370 2.85 6.21 34.73
CA SER A 370 3.42 6.74 35.97
C SER A 370 3.52 8.28 35.96
N ALA A 371 3.77 8.89 37.12
CA ALA A 371 4.00 10.33 37.20
C ALA A 371 5.24 10.78 36.41
N ASP A 372 6.28 9.94 36.36
CA ASP A 372 7.50 10.21 35.59
C ASP A 372 7.22 10.16 34.08
N ASP A 373 6.41 9.19 33.64
CA ASP A 373 5.95 9.11 32.24
C ASP A 373 5.13 10.33 31.85
N ALA A 374 4.22 10.77 32.71
CA ALA A 374 3.41 11.98 32.48
C ALA A 374 4.29 13.22 32.32
N ALA A 375 5.34 13.36 33.16
CA ALA A 375 6.30 14.45 33.04
C ALA A 375 7.11 14.39 31.74
N LEU A 376 7.55 13.19 31.32
CA LEU A 376 8.27 12.98 30.06
C LEU A 376 7.42 13.35 28.85
N VAL A 377 6.17 12.89 28.82
CA VAL A 377 5.21 13.18 27.76
C VAL A 377 4.93 14.68 27.65
N ALA A 378 4.73 15.35 28.79
CA ALA A 378 4.54 16.79 28.84
C ALA A 378 5.77 17.59 28.37
N GLN A 379 6.99 17.08 28.62
CA GLN A 379 8.23 17.69 28.14
C GLN A 379 8.42 17.50 26.63
N ALA A 380 7.96 16.38 26.06
CA ALA A 380 8.11 16.06 24.64
C ALA A 380 7.17 16.86 23.73
N ALA A 381 6.02 17.32 24.23
CA ALA A 381 5.03 18.07 23.44
C ALA A 381 5.56 19.42 22.92
N GLU A 382 6.27 20.20 23.75
CA GLU A 382 6.69 21.55 23.39
C GLU A 382 7.72 21.59 22.24
N PRO A 383 8.80 20.78 22.23
CA PRO A 383 9.73 20.77 21.11
C PRO A 383 9.10 20.32 19.79
N LEU A 384 8.13 19.39 19.84
CA LEU A 384 7.37 18.98 18.65
C LEU A 384 6.52 20.13 18.13
N ALA A 385 5.76 20.80 19.01
CA ALA A 385 4.96 21.97 18.65
C ALA A 385 5.84 23.11 18.09
N ALA A 386 6.98 23.40 18.73
CA ALA A 386 7.96 24.38 18.25
C ALA A 386 8.56 23.98 16.88
N GLY A 387 8.71 22.68 16.62
CA GLY A 387 9.07 22.17 15.31
C GLY A 387 8.01 22.46 14.25
N MET A 388 6.73 22.24 14.57
CA MET A 388 5.61 22.49 13.65
C MET A 388 5.53 23.97 13.28
N VAL A 389 5.71 24.87 14.25
CA VAL A 389 5.71 26.34 14.02
C VAL A 389 6.81 26.78 13.07
N LYS A 390 7.94 26.06 13.02
CA LYS A 390 9.06 26.36 12.12
C LYS A 390 8.83 25.92 10.67
N ALA A 391 7.76 25.17 10.41
CA ALA A 391 7.38 24.71 9.08
C ALA A 391 5.89 25.04 8.78
N PRO A 392 5.50 26.32 8.78
CA PRO A 392 4.11 26.73 8.58
C PRO A 392 3.55 26.36 7.19
N GLU A 393 4.42 26.16 6.20
CA GLU A 393 4.06 25.64 4.88
C GLU A 393 3.69 24.15 4.88
N ALA A 394 4.00 23.43 5.95
CA ALA A 394 3.72 22.01 6.08
C ALA A 394 2.65 21.71 7.13
N PHE A 395 2.52 22.55 8.16
CA PHE A 395 1.63 22.31 9.29
C PHE A 395 0.63 23.45 9.45
N ALA A 396 -0.64 23.09 9.63
CA ALA A 396 -1.66 24.03 10.07
C ALA A 396 -1.29 24.59 11.46
N PRO A 397 -1.36 25.92 11.69
CA PRO A 397 -0.93 26.55 12.94
C PRO A 397 -1.68 26.01 14.17
N GLU A 398 -2.93 25.62 14.00
CA GLU A 398 -3.79 25.07 15.05
C GLU A 398 -3.26 23.74 15.59
N LEU A 399 -2.50 22.97 14.79
CA LEU A 399 -1.93 21.69 15.22
C LEU A 399 -0.84 21.88 16.27
N ALA A 400 0.03 22.87 16.05
CA ALA A 400 1.09 23.22 16.98
C ALA A 400 0.51 23.77 18.30
N GLU A 401 -0.51 24.60 18.19
CA GLU A 401 -1.24 25.14 19.36
C GLU A 401 -1.91 24.02 20.15
N ARG A 402 -2.66 23.13 19.50
CA ARG A 402 -3.28 21.97 20.15
C ARG A 402 -2.26 21.09 20.85
N LEU A 403 -1.12 20.79 20.24
CA LEU A 403 -0.09 19.96 20.88
C LEU A 403 0.53 20.64 22.09
N ARG A 404 0.75 21.96 22.05
CA ARG A 404 1.22 22.74 23.21
C ARG A 404 0.19 22.71 24.34
N ASP A 405 -1.07 22.96 24.01
CA ASP A 405 -2.21 22.91 24.93
C ASP A 405 -2.33 21.56 25.65
N LEU A 406 -2.17 20.46 24.89
CA LEU A 406 -2.11 19.11 25.42
C LEU A 406 -0.94 18.98 26.41
N GLY A 407 0.26 19.39 26.00
CA GLY A 407 1.47 19.35 26.83
C GLY A 407 1.35 20.16 28.12
N GLU A 408 0.74 21.34 28.08
CA GLU A 408 0.46 22.17 29.26
C GLU A 408 -0.54 21.50 30.20
N ALA A 409 -1.61 20.93 29.66
CA ALA A 409 -2.61 20.21 30.45
C ALA A 409 -2.00 19.05 31.25
N ALA A 410 -1.03 18.32 30.67
CA ALA A 410 -0.32 17.26 31.37
C ALA A 410 0.61 17.76 32.51
N ARG A 411 0.93 19.06 32.56
CA ARG A 411 1.72 19.67 33.65
C ARG A 411 0.85 20.21 34.79
N GLU A 412 -0.46 20.35 34.58
CA GLU A 412 -1.36 20.95 35.56
C GLU A 412 -1.61 20.02 36.75
N PRO A 413 -1.38 20.47 38.00
CA PRO A 413 -1.75 19.71 39.19
C PRO A 413 -3.28 19.59 39.29
N GLY A 414 -3.80 18.37 39.44
CA GLY A 414 -5.21 18.11 39.74
C GLY A 414 -6.14 17.89 38.55
N ALA A 415 -5.69 18.07 37.30
CA ALA A 415 -6.38 17.51 36.15
C ALA A 415 -6.15 15.99 36.12
N GLY A 416 -7.18 15.17 35.86
CA GLY A 416 -7.13 13.69 35.92
C GLY A 416 -5.89 13.08 35.25
N GLN A 417 -4.87 12.82 36.06
CA GLN A 417 -3.48 12.70 35.62
C GLN A 417 -3.17 11.52 34.66
N PRO A 418 -3.88 10.38 34.71
CA PRO A 418 -3.66 9.30 33.76
C PRO A 418 -4.29 9.57 32.39
N GLU A 419 -5.54 10.00 32.32
CA GLU A 419 -6.27 10.23 31.07
C GLU A 419 -5.66 11.36 30.24
N VAL A 420 -5.29 12.46 30.91
CA VAL A 420 -4.64 13.60 30.27
C VAL A 420 -3.27 13.19 29.71
N ALA A 421 -2.41 12.62 30.56
CA ALA A 421 -1.08 12.17 30.14
C ALA A 421 -1.15 11.12 29.02
N TYR A 422 -2.09 10.17 29.10
CA TYR A 422 -2.35 9.19 28.05
C TYR A 422 -2.78 9.86 26.74
N GLY A 423 -3.65 10.86 26.80
CA GLY A 423 -4.08 11.63 25.62
C GLY A 423 -2.95 12.39 24.95
N VAL A 424 -2.09 13.06 25.73
CA VAL A 424 -0.90 13.72 25.18
C VAL A 424 0.04 12.69 24.55
N ALA A 425 0.27 11.57 25.24
CA ALA A 425 1.17 10.52 24.78
C ALA A 425 0.67 9.91 23.46
N GLN A 426 -0.62 9.62 23.35
CA GLN A 426 -1.25 9.16 22.11
C GLN A 426 -1.27 10.23 21.03
N GLY A 427 -1.43 11.51 21.37
CA GLY A 427 -1.35 12.63 20.41
C GLY A 427 0.04 12.76 19.80
N ILE A 428 1.09 12.66 20.63
CA ILE A 428 2.48 12.60 20.18
C ILE A 428 2.71 11.36 19.31
N ALA A 429 2.26 10.19 19.76
CA ALA A 429 2.40 8.95 19.00
C ALA A 429 1.69 9.02 17.65
N ASN A 430 0.47 9.54 17.59
CA ASN A 430 -0.29 9.76 16.36
C ASN A 430 0.42 10.74 15.43
N THR A 431 1.04 11.79 15.97
CA THR A 431 1.85 12.74 15.21
C THR A 431 3.06 12.05 14.60
N VAL A 432 3.85 11.36 15.41
CA VAL A 432 5.06 10.66 14.98
C VAL A 432 4.73 9.57 13.97
N ASN A 433 3.68 8.80 14.24
CA ASN A 433 3.18 7.74 13.36
C ASN A 433 2.80 8.32 12.00
N TYR A 434 1.98 9.37 12.00
CA TYR A 434 1.51 9.96 10.75
C TYR A 434 2.65 10.53 9.91
N LEU A 435 3.57 11.26 10.55
CA LEU A 435 4.75 11.83 9.88
C LEU A 435 5.71 10.75 9.40
N GLY A 436 6.02 9.76 10.25
CA GLY A 436 6.88 8.64 9.92
C GLY A 436 6.30 7.79 8.79
N GLY A 437 5.04 7.42 8.88
CA GLY A 437 4.31 6.70 7.83
C GLY A 437 4.18 7.51 6.55
N PHE A 438 4.02 8.84 6.62
CA PHE A 438 4.07 9.70 5.44
C PHE A 438 5.46 9.65 4.78
N VAL A 439 6.53 9.92 5.52
CA VAL A 439 7.90 9.91 4.98
C VAL A 439 8.25 8.54 4.40
N LEU A 440 7.98 7.45 5.12
CA LEU A 440 8.22 6.09 4.64
C LEU A 440 7.40 5.75 3.39
N ARG A 441 6.14 6.20 3.28
CA ARG A 441 5.33 6.02 2.06
C ARG A 441 5.89 6.79 0.88
N VAL A 442 6.39 8.00 1.10
CA VAL A 442 7.03 8.80 0.06
C VAL A 442 8.33 8.13 -0.40
N MET A 443 9.18 7.69 0.53
CA MET A 443 10.41 6.94 0.22
C MET A 443 10.12 5.63 -0.52
N ARG A 444 9.06 4.92 -0.13
CA ARG A 444 8.58 3.72 -0.81
C ARG A 444 8.20 4.00 -2.27
N LYS A 445 7.50 5.11 -2.53
CA LYS A 445 7.08 5.51 -3.89
C LYS A 445 8.25 5.92 -4.77
N THR A 446 9.29 6.53 -4.20
CA THR A 446 10.44 7.04 -4.96
C THR A 446 11.55 6.01 -5.08
N GLY A 447 11.53 4.92 -4.30
CA GLY A 447 12.54 3.85 -4.32
C GLY A 447 13.93 4.31 -3.87
N LYS A 448 14.04 5.46 -3.20
CA LYS A 448 15.31 6.11 -2.89
C LYS A 448 15.45 6.43 -1.42
N LYS A 449 16.62 6.05 -0.89
CA LYS A 449 17.04 6.23 0.50
C LYS A 449 17.51 7.67 0.80
N THR A 450 18.21 8.31 -0.14
CA THR A 450 18.89 9.60 0.08
C THR A 450 18.04 10.87 -0.15
N THR A 451 18.29 11.88 0.70
CA THR A 451 17.68 13.22 0.72
C THR A 451 17.72 13.94 -0.62
N ASP A 452 18.82 13.81 -1.35
CA ASP A 452 19.13 14.67 -2.49
C ASP A 452 18.33 14.30 -3.75
N ARG A 453 17.68 13.12 -3.76
CA ARG A 453 16.92 12.64 -4.92
C ARG A 453 15.40 12.61 -4.70
N LEU A 454 14.92 12.81 -3.47
CA LEU A 454 13.50 13.09 -3.22
C LEU A 454 13.09 14.44 -3.84
N GLU A 455 14.04 15.39 -3.92
CA GLU A 455 13.85 16.75 -4.46
C GLU A 455 13.68 16.77 -6.00
N GLU A 456 14.14 15.74 -6.71
CA GLU A 456 14.11 15.73 -8.19
C GLU A 456 12.92 14.98 -8.79
N GLU A 457 12.25 14.07 -8.04
CA GLU A 457 11.27 13.13 -8.59
C GLU A 457 9.86 13.23 -8.02
N LEU A 458 9.65 14.00 -6.96
CA LEU A 458 8.29 14.32 -6.52
C LEU A 458 7.70 15.37 -7.46
N SER A 459 6.76 14.92 -8.30
CA SER A 459 6.01 15.80 -9.21
C SER A 459 5.13 16.83 -8.49
N ASP A 460 4.78 16.57 -7.23
CA ASP A 460 4.03 17.48 -6.37
C ASP A 460 4.96 18.17 -5.36
N GLU A 461 5.27 19.44 -5.63
CA GLU A 461 6.05 20.35 -4.77
C GLU A 461 5.53 20.36 -3.31
N ALA A 462 4.21 20.18 -3.12
CA ALA A 462 3.58 20.08 -1.80
C ALA A 462 3.99 18.79 -1.04
N SER A 463 4.03 17.64 -1.73
CA SER A 463 4.40 16.36 -1.10
C SER A 463 5.87 16.35 -0.69
N GLU A 464 6.73 17.02 -1.46
CA GLU A 464 8.16 17.17 -1.16
C GLU A 464 8.38 18.04 0.08
N LYS A 465 7.76 19.23 0.12
CA LYS A 465 7.82 20.13 1.27
C LYS A 465 7.32 19.46 2.55
N LEU A 466 6.20 18.72 2.47
CA LEU A 466 5.66 17.95 3.60
C LEU A 466 6.63 16.88 4.08
N ALA A 467 7.23 16.10 3.17
CA ALA A 467 8.17 15.04 3.54
C ALA A 467 9.42 15.59 4.21
N LYS A 468 9.94 16.72 3.69
CA LYS A 468 11.09 17.43 4.24
C LYS A 468 10.80 17.99 5.62
N ALA A 469 9.66 18.68 5.79
CA ALA A 469 9.24 19.20 7.07
C ALA A 469 9.02 18.10 8.12
N ALA A 470 8.35 17.00 7.73
CA ALA A 470 8.13 15.84 8.58
C ALA A 470 9.45 15.21 9.05
N ARG A 471 10.43 15.02 8.15
CA ARG A 471 11.76 14.46 8.50
C ARG A 471 12.53 15.41 9.43
N LEU A 472 12.57 16.70 9.11
CA LEU A 472 13.24 17.71 9.95
C LEU A 472 12.64 17.76 11.35
N LEU A 473 11.31 17.65 11.45
CA LEU A 473 10.61 17.66 12.72
C LEU A 473 10.90 16.39 13.54
N LEU A 474 10.82 15.20 12.91
CA LEU A 474 11.15 13.94 13.57
C LEU A 474 12.60 13.90 14.06
N ARG A 475 13.54 14.47 13.29
CA ARG A 475 14.95 14.59 13.68
C ARG A 475 15.15 15.57 14.82
N GLY A 476 14.56 16.77 14.72
CA GLY A 476 14.65 17.81 15.75
C GLY A 476 14.03 17.37 17.08
N ALA A 477 13.02 16.51 17.02
CA ALA A 477 12.35 15.96 18.19
C ALA A 477 12.97 14.65 18.72
N ALA A 478 13.95 14.05 18.02
CA ALA A 478 14.53 12.76 18.40
C ALA A 478 15.05 12.74 19.85
N GLY A 479 15.66 13.84 20.31
CA GLY A 479 16.18 13.95 21.69
C GLY A 479 15.11 13.86 22.77
N VAL A 480 13.86 14.22 22.47
CA VAL A 480 12.72 14.13 23.40
C VAL A 480 11.79 12.96 23.13
N LEU A 481 11.79 12.43 21.90
CA LEU A 481 11.03 11.23 21.52
C LEU A 481 11.75 9.93 21.94
N LEU A 482 13.08 9.93 22.00
CA LEU A 482 13.85 8.75 22.38
C LEU A 482 13.54 8.29 23.82
N PRO A 483 13.45 9.17 24.83
CA PRO A 483 12.97 8.78 26.16
C PRO A 483 11.58 8.14 26.14
N LEU A 484 10.65 8.65 25.31
CA LEU A 484 9.31 8.06 25.19
C LEU A 484 9.34 6.62 24.67
N SER A 485 10.32 6.24 23.86
CA SER A 485 10.47 4.86 23.35
C SER A 485 10.74 3.82 24.43
N THR A 486 11.07 4.25 25.66
CA THR A 486 11.18 3.36 26.82
C THR A 486 9.84 2.88 27.34
N MET A 487 8.75 3.59 27.00
CA MET A 487 7.40 3.15 27.34
C MET A 487 7.00 2.01 26.39
N PRO A 488 6.45 0.88 26.89
CA PRO A 488 6.12 -0.29 26.07
C PRO A 488 5.24 0.04 24.85
N MET A 489 4.31 0.99 24.99
CA MET A 489 3.42 1.42 23.91
C MET A 489 4.09 2.23 22.79
N PHE A 490 5.34 2.66 22.99
CA PHE A 490 6.08 3.53 22.07
C PHE A 490 7.43 2.95 21.62
N GLU A 491 7.71 1.67 21.91
CA GLU A 491 8.96 1.03 21.53
C GLU A 491 9.26 1.15 20.01
N TRP A 492 8.22 1.13 19.18
CA TRP A 492 8.31 1.29 17.73
C TRP A 492 8.89 2.66 17.32
N ILE A 493 8.68 3.72 18.10
CA ILE A 493 9.24 5.06 17.85
C ILE A 493 10.77 4.99 17.83
N GLY A 494 11.36 4.22 18.74
CA GLY A 494 12.82 4.05 18.81
C GLY A 494 13.40 3.34 17.57
N ARG A 495 12.63 2.49 16.90
CA ARG A 495 13.04 1.87 15.62
C ARG A 495 12.98 2.89 14.49
N LEU A 496 11.88 3.65 14.42
CA LEU A 496 11.69 4.71 13.43
C LEU A 496 12.77 5.79 13.51
N LEU A 497 13.10 6.25 14.72
CA LEU A 497 14.14 7.26 14.92
C LEU A 497 15.54 6.74 14.53
N ARG A 498 15.85 5.48 14.82
CA ARG A 498 17.12 4.86 14.40
C ARG A 498 17.23 4.76 12.89
N PHE A 499 16.16 4.34 12.22
CA PHE A 499 16.11 4.33 10.76
C PHE A 499 16.45 5.70 10.16
N PHE A 500 15.83 6.77 10.68
CA PHE A 500 16.15 8.12 10.20
C PHE A 500 17.56 8.60 10.56
N ALA A 501 18.13 8.14 11.68
CA ALA A 501 19.50 8.48 12.09
C ALA A 501 20.55 7.75 11.25
N GLU A 502 20.32 6.48 10.91
CA GLU A 502 21.21 5.66 10.07
C GLU A 502 21.24 6.18 8.62
N GLU A 503 20.09 6.59 8.08
CA GLU A 503 19.97 7.22 6.77
C GLU A 503 20.72 8.57 6.67
N ASP A 504 20.91 9.28 7.77
CA ASP A 504 21.70 10.52 7.82
C ASP A 504 23.22 10.26 8.02
N GLY A 505 23.60 9.02 8.37
CA GLY A 505 24.94 8.60 8.78
C GLY A 505 25.85 8.06 7.67
N GLU A 506 25.39 7.96 6.42
CA GLU A 506 26.26 7.73 5.26
C GLU A 506 26.97 9.04 4.84
N LYS A 507 27.93 9.48 5.65
CA LYS A 507 29.10 10.29 5.22
C LYS A 507 30.36 9.89 5.97
#